data_AF-A0A3L6NCP6-F1
#
_entry.id   AF-A0A3L6NCP6-F1
#
_cell.length_a   1.000
_cell.length_b   1.000
_cell.length_c   1.000
_cell.angle_alpha   90.00
_cell.angle_beta   90.00
_cell.angle_gamma   90.00
#
_symmetry.space_group_name_H-M   'P 1'
#
loop_
_entity.id
_entity.type
_entity.pdbx_description
1 polymer ?
#
loop_
_entity_poly.entity_id
_entity_poly.type
_entity_poly.pdbx_seq_one_letter_code
_entity_poly.pdbx_strand_id
1 'polypeptide(L)'
;MASGQPPVPSPDGGLYAGSRRSFVSRYLTYLGGNATDKWDDCLRLVLETTMETLKETGFTHVSHCWLEYEADRVAWDKLFRSLDIDAVEWPFSAQGNAPDKIATGVSPTYQKWRLDRGLPVSDSTKFFGSVKATVLSLSQRKIVWDNSSNYPFQLKAPITGPFQFALPVWIDIDNLFFGKNDHLLDMINNEIVPPHLAVSWHNEDEGCVTLVVGFSPTTCIEPGDERVEPSIRYRWQSVIAWAFEAYYGGTMTLATFLRVRKAVPVAYDGNCSPRDIIDMASEIFDDAREDVLGFMRRAQEKRDYIAQCRAEVLKIIQKPLTEAKAELSRWVCRGSLAFDCMEASGDDQRLEAGRGIWVSSTTDERTIQEACIWAWGPHDMAA
;
A
#
# COMPACT_ATOMS: atom_id res chain seq x y z
N MET A 1 -24.20 36.45 6.55
CA MET A 1 -24.45 35.25 7.38
C MET A 1 -25.87 34.77 7.12
N ALA A 2 -26.03 33.49 6.79
CA ALA A 2 -27.36 32.89 6.65
C ALA A 2 -28.09 32.84 8.01
N SER A 3 -29.42 32.97 8.01
CA SER A 3 -30.22 32.86 9.23
C SER A 3 -30.20 31.43 9.77
N GLY A 4 -29.43 31.18 10.84
CA GLY A 4 -29.29 29.87 11.48
C GLY A 4 -28.19 29.84 12.54
N GLN A 5 -28.12 28.77 13.35
CA GLN A 5 -27.00 28.50 14.25
C GLN A 5 -25.77 28.00 13.47
N PRO A 6 -24.53 28.32 13.90
CA PRO A 6 -23.33 27.82 13.28
C PRO A 6 -23.25 26.28 13.38
N PRO A 7 -22.66 25.59 12.37
CA PRO A 7 -22.55 24.15 12.40
C PRO A 7 -21.69 23.69 13.59
N VAL A 8 -22.08 22.57 14.20
CA VAL A 8 -21.36 21.96 15.34
C VAL A 8 -20.33 20.94 14.79
N PRO A 9 -19.09 20.94 15.31
CA PRO A 9 -18.07 19.94 14.96
C PRO A 9 -18.45 18.56 15.52
N SER A 10 -18.10 17.49 14.79
CA SER A 10 -18.27 16.12 15.28
C SER A 10 -17.24 15.80 16.38
N PRO A 11 -17.59 15.06 17.45
CA PRO A 11 -16.65 14.67 18.52
C PRO A 11 -15.39 13.96 18.01
N ASP A 12 -15.52 13.11 16.98
CA ASP A 12 -14.43 12.35 16.38
C ASP A 12 -13.85 13.01 15.11
N GLY A 13 -14.34 14.20 14.76
CA GLY A 13 -14.08 14.84 13.47
C GLY A 13 -12.64 15.31 13.25
N GLY A 14 -11.83 15.40 14.31
CA GLY A 14 -10.45 15.89 14.23
C GLY A 14 -9.45 14.91 13.63
N LEU A 15 -9.71 13.61 13.73
CA LEU A 15 -8.78 12.55 13.32
C LEU A 15 -8.74 12.36 11.80
N TYR A 16 -9.86 12.59 11.11
CA TYR A 16 -10.00 12.31 9.68
C TYR A 16 -10.17 13.58 8.85
N ALA A 17 -9.37 13.73 7.79
CA ALA A 17 -9.39 14.91 6.91
C ALA A 17 -10.77 15.14 6.27
N GLY A 18 -11.47 14.07 5.86
CA GLY A 18 -12.83 14.17 5.30
C GLY A 18 -13.84 14.78 6.27
N SER A 19 -13.80 14.39 7.55
CA SER A 19 -14.69 14.93 8.59
C SER A 19 -14.39 16.40 8.87
N ARG A 20 -13.12 16.80 8.92
CA ARG A 20 -12.73 18.21 9.09
C ARG A 20 -13.19 19.06 7.90
N ARG A 21 -12.91 18.62 6.67
CA ARG A 21 -13.27 19.35 5.45
C ARG A 21 -14.77 19.46 5.24
N SER A 22 -15.53 18.45 5.66
CA SER A 22 -17.00 18.53 5.69
C SER A 22 -17.49 19.60 6.67
N PHE A 23 -16.90 19.70 7.86
CA PHE A 23 -17.20 20.80 8.77
C PHE A 23 -16.84 22.17 8.17
N VAL A 24 -15.62 22.31 7.61
CA VAL A 24 -15.16 23.56 7.00
C VAL A 24 -16.12 23.99 5.89
N SER A 25 -16.47 23.09 4.97
CA SER A 25 -17.40 23.38 3.87
C SER A 25 -18.76 23.88 4.37
N ARG A 26 -19.34 23.22 5.39
CA ARG A 26 -20.60 23.65 6.00
C ARG A 26 -20.48 25.04 6.66
N TYR A 27 -19.35 25.32 7.31
CA TYR A 27 -19.11 26.60 7.97
C TYR A 27 -18.93 27.75 6.97
N LEU A 28 -18.17 27.52 5.89
CA LEU A 28 -18.01 28.50 4.81
C LEU A 28 -19.34 28.79 4.11
N THR A 29 -20.15 27.75 3.88
CA THR A 29 -21.50 27.89 3.32
C THR A 29 -22.40 28.73 4.24
N TYR A 30 -22.31 28.53 5.56
CA TYR A 30 -23.07 29.31 6.55
C TYR A 30 -22.72 30.81 6.53
N LEU A 31 -21.43 31.14 6.39
CA LEU A 31 -20.98 32.52 6.29
C LEU A 31 -21.49 33.20 5.01
N GLY A 32 -21.54 32.43 3.91
CA GLY A 32 -21.93 32.89 2.58
C GLY A 32 -20.82 33.69 1.89
N GLY A 33 -21.13 34.25 0.72
CA GLY A 33 -20.17 35.03 -0.07
C GLY A 33 -19.10 34.17 -0.76
N ASN A 34 -17.93 34.75 -1.01
CA ASN A 34 -16.82 34.11 -1.74
C ASN A 34 -15.85 33.32 -0.84
N ALA A 35 -16.24 33.00 0.40
CA ALA A 35 -15.38 32.31 1.35
C ALA A 35 -15.05 30.88 0.91
N THR A 36 -16.01 30.19 0.27
CA THR A 36 -15.81 28.85 -0.32
C THR A 36 -14.80 28.90 -1.47
N ASP A 37 -14.92 29.87 -2.38
CA ASP A 37 -14.02 30.00 -3.53
C ASP A 37 -12.57 30.28 -3.10
N LYS A 38 -12.39 31.03 -2.00
CA LYS A 38 -11.08 31.36 -1.44
C LYS A 38 -10.45 30.25 -0.61
N TRP A 39 -11.24 29.28 -0.13
CA TRP A 39 -10.73 28.20 0.71
C TRP A 39 -9.77 27.30 -0.06
N ASP A 40 -10.14 26.86 -1.26
CA ASP A 40 -9.32 25.95 -2.05
C ASP A 40 -7.97 26.59 -2.44
N ASP A 41 -7.99 27.87 -2.80
CA ASP A 41 -6.77 28.65 -3.05
C ASP A 41 -5.90 28.79 -1.79
N CYS A 42 -6.51 29.07 -0.64
CA CYS A 42 -5.82 29.19 0.63
C CYS A 42 -5.17 27.85 1.03
N LEU A 43 -5.94 26.76 0.97
CA LEU A 43 -5.50 25.42 1.32
C LEU A 43 -4.36 24.95 0.42
N ARG A 44 -4.46 25.17 -0.90
CA ARG A 44 -3.41 24.85 -1.86
C ARG A 44 -2.11 25.61 -1.55
N LEU A 45 -2.21 26.91 -1.27
CA LEU A 45 -1.04 27.73 -0.96
C LEU A 45 -0.41 27.34 0.38
N VAL A 46 -1.22 27.00 1.38
CA VAL A 46 -0.75 26.51 2.67
C VAL A 46 -0.06 25.16 2.52
N LEU A 47 -0.65 24.21 1.78
CA LEU A 47 -0.02 22.93 1.47
C LEU A 47 1.35 23.12 0.82
N GLU A 48 1.46 23.97 -0.21
CA GLU A 48 2.72 24.28 -0.86
C GLU A 48 3.76 24.83 0.12
N THR A 49 3.38 25.81 0.94
CA THR A 49 4.29 26.47 1.90
C THR A 49 4.74 25.50 3.00
N THR A 50 3.82 24.68 3.52
CA THR A 50 4.12 23.66 4.51
C THR A 50 5.07 22.60 3.95
N MET A 51 4.85 22.15 2.71
CA MET A 51 5.72 21.15 2.06
C MET A 51 7.13 21.70 1.74
N GLU A 52 7.26 22.97 1.32
CA GLU A 52 8.58 23.63 1.22
C GLU A 52 9.26 23.70 2.59
N THR A 53 8.54 24.09 3.65
CA THR A 53 9.10 24.13 5.01
C THR A 53 9.58 22.75 5.48
N LEU A 54 8.80 21.70 5.19
CA LEU A 54 9.17 20.31 5.50
C LEU A 54 10.46 19.89 4.77
N LYS A 55 10.60 20.29 3.50
CA LYS A 55 11.81 20.03 2.73
C LYS A 55 13.01 20.79 3.30
N GLU A 56 12.86 22.08 3.63
CA GLU A 56 13.92 22.90 4.22
C GLU A 56 14.38 22.37 5.58
N THR A 57 13.44 21.82 6.36
CA THR A 57 13.72 21.18 7.66
C THR A 57 14.24 19.75 7.53
N GLY A 58 14.33 19.22 6.31
CA GLY A 58 14.91 17.91 6.02
C GLY A 58 13.97 16.72 6.26
N PHE A 59 12.66 16.93 6.42
CA PHE A 59 11.73 15.81 6.47
C PHE A 59 11.53 15.24 5.07
N THR A 60 11.81 13.94 4.89
CA THR A 60 11.39 13.23 3.68
C THR A 60 10.15 12.39 3.87
N HIS A 61 9.87 11.99 5.12
CA HIS A 61 8.68 11.25 5.50
C HIS A 61 7.80 12.14 6.37
N VAL A 62 6.55 12.25 5.95
CA VAL A 62 5.56 13.08 6.63
C VAL A 62 4.27 12.28 6.73
N SER A 63 3.70 12.18 7.91
CA SER A 63 2.40 11.56 8.16
C SER A 63 1.32 12.25 7.34
N HIS A 64 0.50 11.48 6.63
CA HIS A 64 -0.66 12.01 5.91
C HIS A 64 -1.60 12.77 6.85
N CYS A 65 -1.96 12.15 7.97
CA CYS A 65 -2.88 12.73 8.94
C CYS A 65 -2.35 14.05 9.50
N TRP A 66 -1.05 14.11 9.79
CA TRP A 66 -0.41 15.34 10.26
C TRP A 66 -0.43 16.44 9.19
N LEU A 67 0.00 16.14 7.95
CA LEU A 67 0.09 17.13 6.89
C LEU A 67 -1.28 17.75 6.58
N GLU A 68 -2.30 16.89 6.42
CA GLU A 68 -3.65 17.36 6.13
C GLU A 68 -4.22 18.15 7.32
N TYR A 69 -3.98 17.72 8.56
CA TYR A 69 -4.44 18.45 9.75
C TYR A 69 -3.79 19.84 9.85
N GLU A 70 -2.47 19.90 9.71
CA GLU A 70 -1.73 21.15 9.82
C GLU A 70 -2.09 22.10 8.68
N ALA A 71 -2.24 21.59 7.46
CA ALA A 71 -2.68 22.39 6.33
C ALA A 71 -4.11 22.95 6.53
N ASP A 72 -5.07 22.12 6.97
CA ASP A 72 -6.44 22.58 7.22
C ASP A 72 -6.45 23.65 8.34
N ARG A 73 -5.70 23.43 9.43
CA ARG A 73 -5.60 24.35 10.59
C ARG A 73 -5.01 25.70 10.19
N VAL A 74 -3.92 25.69 9.43
CA VAL A 74 -3.24 26.93 8.98
C VAL A 74 -4.07 27.64 7.90
N ALA A 75 -4.72 26.91 7.00
CA ALA A 75 -5.62 27.49 6.00
C ALA A 75 -6.83 28.17 6.65
N TRP A 76 -7.37 27.59 7.72
CA TRP A 76 -8.45 28.20 8.52
C TRP A 76 -8.05 29.55 9.07
N ASP A 77 -6.96 29.61 9.84
CA ASP A 77 -6.46 30.86 10.43
C ASP A 77 -6.15 31.92 9.36
N LYS A 78 -5.50 31.50 8.26
CA LYS A 78 -5.12 32.41 7.18
C LYS A 78 -6.31 32.96 6.40
N LEU A 79 -7.32 32.13 6.12
CA LEU A 79 -8.52 32.56 5.41
C LEU A 79 -9.27 33.63 6.22
N PHE A 80 -9.49 33.41 7.51
CA PHE A 80 -10.27 34.34 8.33
C PHE A 80 -9.55 35.65 8.62
N ARG A 81 -8.22 35.63 8.78
CA ARG A 81 -7.42 36.87 8.78
C ARG A 81 -7.54 37.63 7.47
N SER A 82 -7.60 36.95 6.33
CA SER A 82 -7.71 37.60 5.02
C SER A 82 -9.10 38.20 4.73
N LEU A 83 -10.14 37.63 5.37
CA LEU A 83 -11.51 38.09 5.23
C LEU A 83 -11.89 39.19 6.24
N ASP A 84 -11.05 39.43 7.25
CA ASP A 84 -11.36 40.34 8.37
C ASP A 84 -12.67 39.95 9.09
N ILE A 85 -12.83 38.64 9.31
CA ILE A 85 -14.01 38.04 9.96
C ILE A 85 -13.56 37.26 11.19
N ASP A 86 -14.17 37.54 12.34
CA ASP A 86 -14.03 36.73 13.55
C ASP A 86 -14.73 35.38 13.37
N ALA A 87 -13.93 34.34 13.08
CA ALA A 87 -14.41 32.96 13.02
C ALA A 87 -14.39 32.27 14.38
N VAL A 88 -15.10 31.14 14.46
CA VAL A 88 -14.92 30.21 15.57
C VAL A 88 -13.47 29.71 15.59
N GLU A 89 -12.94 29.56 16.81
CA GLU A 89 -11.63 28.94 17.02
C GLU A 89 -11.61 27.54 16.36
N TRP A 90 -10.44 27.15 15.85
CA TRP A 90 -10.26 25.83 15.23
C TRP A 90 -10.73 24.72 16.17
N PRO A 91 -11.82 23.99 15.84
CA PRO A 91 -12.54 23.18 16.82
C PRO A 91 -11.94 21.78 17.03
N PHE A 92 -10.87 21.43 16.32
CA PHE A 92 -10.31 20.09 16.30
C PHE A 92 -9.01 20.02 17.10
N SER A 93 -8.95 19.09 18.06
CA SER A 93 -7.73 18.86 18.85
C SER A 93 -6.61 18.27 17.98
N ALA A 94 -5.36 18.53 18.36
CA ALA A 94 -4.18 17.95 17.73
C ALA A 94 -3.89 16.51 18.23
N GLN A 95 -4.78 15.88 18.99
CA GLN A 95 -4.55 14.53 19.52
C GLN A 95 -4.39 13.53 18.37
N GLY A 96 -3.20 12.92 18.29
CA GLY A 96 -2.80 12.03 17.18
C GLY A 96 -2.04 12.71 16.04
N ASN A 97 -2.05 14.05 15.94
CA ASN A 97 -1.39 14.85 14.91
C ASN A 97 -0.40 15.87 15.53
N ALA A 98 0.22 15.51 16.65
CA ALA A 98 1.20 16.36 17.32
C ALA A 98 2.54 16.43 16.53
N PRO A 99 3.39 17.45 16.75
CA PRO A 99 4.64 17.61 16.00
C PRO A 99 5.61 16.41 16.06
N ASP A 100 5.58 15.63 17.15
CA ASP A 100 6.34 14.37 17.27
C ASP A 100 5.83 13.25 16.35
N LYS A 101 4.67 13.43 15.72
CA LYS A 101 4.05 12.53 14.74
C LYS A 101 4.28 12.92 13.29
N ILE A 102 5.03 14.01 13.02
CA ILE A 102 5.38 14.42 11.65
C ILE A 102 5.98 13.24 10.88
N ALA A 103 6.94 12.53 11.46
CA ALA A 103 7.62 11.42 10.79
C ALA A 103 6.89 10.06 10.89
N THR A 104 5.71 9.99 11.52
CA THR A 104 5.00 8.70 11.74
C THR A 104 3.94 8.47 10.66
N GLY A 105 4.39 7.96 9.52
CA GLY A 105 3.53 7.61 8.39
C GLY A 105 3.99 8.27 7.09
N VAL A 106 3.19 8.10 6.04
CA VAL A 106 3.50 8.54 4.69
C VAL A 106 2.36 9.38 4.15
N SER A 107 2.67 10.55 3.59
CA SER A 107 1.71 11.49 3.02
C SER A 107 1.75 11.42 1.50
N PRO A 108 0.70 10.87 0.85
CA PRO A 108 0.59 10.84 -0.60
C PRO A 108 0.84 12.19 -1.28
N THR A 109 0.25 13.24 -0.70
CA THR A 109 0.37 14.62 -1.17
C THR A 109 1.82 15.08 -1.16
N TYR A 110 2.56 14.79 -0.09
CA TYR A 110 3.97 15.20 0.02
C TYR A 110 4.89 14.40 -0.90
N GLN A 111 4.68 13.09 -1.01
CA GLN A 111 5.48 12.25 -1.90
C GLN A 111 5.34 12.70 -3.35
N LYS A 112 4.11 12.92 -3.83
CA LYS A 112 3.89 13.44 -5.19
C LYS A 112 4.56 14.80 -5.38
N TRP A 113 4.37 15.72 -4.44
CA TRP A 113 4.96 17.05 -4.52
C TRP A 113 6.50 17.01 -4.64
N ARG A 114 7.15 16.09 -3.93
CA ARG A 114 8.59 15.84 -4.04
C ARG A 114 8.97 15.26 -5.41
N LEU A 115 8.23 14.27 -5.89
CA LEU A 115 8.47 13.62 -7.19
C LEU A 115 8.34 14.60 -8.36
N ASP A 116 7.29 15.43 -8.37
CA ASP A 116 7.05 16.44 -9.39
C ASP A 116 8.21 17.47 -9.47
N ARG A 117 9.06 17.53 -8.45
CA ARG A 117 10.24 18.40 -8.34
C ARG A 117 11.57 17.65 -8.43
N GLY A 118 11.55 16.37 -8.79
CA GLY A 118 12.75 15.51 -8.87
C GLY A 118 13.41 15.26 -7.52
N LEU A 119 12.68 15.44 -6.41
CA LEU A 119 13.18 15.23 -5.06
C LEU A 119 12.95 13.79 -4.60
N PRO A 120 13.89 13.19 -3.84
CA PRO A 120 13.75 11.84 -3.34
C PRO A 120 12.65 11.78 -2.27
N VAL A 121 11.84 10.73 -2.27
CA VAL A 121 10.70 10.55 -1.35
C VAL A 121 11.13 10.02 0.04
N SER A 122 12.43 9.83 0.26
CA SER A 122 12.96 9.35 1.54
C SER A 122 14.44 9.74 1.74
N ASP A 123 14.85 9.94 2.99
CA ASP A 123 16.18 10.41 3.44
C ASP A 123 17.27 9.36 3.29
N SER A 124 16.90 8.16 2.89
CA SER A 124 17.85 7.12 2.57
C SER A 124 18.54 7.48 1.24
N THR A 125 19.60 8.28 1.29
CA THR A 125 20.66 8.22 0.26
C THR A 125 21.34 6.83 0.16
N LYS A 126 20.82 5.83 0.89
CA LYS A 126 21.11 4.39 0.85
C LYS A 126 19.99 3.60 0.12
N PHE A 127 19.27 4.23 -0.80
CA PHE A 127 18.09 3.62 -1.41
C PHE A 127 18.43 2.29 -2.09
N PHE A 128 17.68 1.26 -1.69
CA PHE A 128 17.72 -0.15 -2.10
C PHE A 128 18.74 -1.03 -1.39
N GLY A 129 18.38 -1.39 -0.17
CA GLY A 129 19.11 -2.34 0.65
C GLY A 129 20.53 -1.91 1.02
N SER A 130 21.05 -2.50 2.08
CA SER A 130 22.48 -2.45 2.39
C SER A 130 23.31 -3.32 1.44
N VAL A 131 22.67 -4.32 0.81
CA VAL A 131 23.30 -5.31 -0.06
C VAL A 131 23.16 -4.93 -1.54
N LYS A 132 24.28 -4.95 -2.26
CA LYS A 132 24.31 -4.79 -3.71
C LYS A 132 23.41 -5.84 -4.38
N ALA A 133 22.52 -5.40 -5.26
CA ALA A 133 21.65 -6.29 -6.03
C ALA A 133 22.42 -7.44 -6.69
N THR A 134 21.94 -8.66 -6.48
CA THR A 134 22.45 -9.84 -7.19
C THR A 134 22.03 -9.75 -8.65
N VAL A 135 23.00 -9.75 -9.58
CA VAL A 135 22.70 -9.69 -11.01
C VAL A 135 22.21 -11.05 -11.49
N LEU A 136 20.92 -11.14 -11.83
CA LEU A 136 20.32 -12.36 -12.38
C LEU A 136 20.39 -12.34 -13.91
N SER A 137 21.03 -13.36 -14.48
CA SER A 137 21.39 -13.40 -15.91
C SER A 137 20.18 -13.17 -16.83
N LEU A 138 20.26 -12.11 -17.65
CA LEU A 138 19.26 -11.81 -18.66
C LEU A 138 19.19 -12.89 -19.73
N SER A 139 20.34 -13.44 -20.17
CA SER A 139 20.36 -14.47 -21.21
C SER A 139 19.63 -15.74 -20.77
N GLN A 140 19.81 -16.16 -19.51
CA GLN A 140 19.11 -17.32 -18.96
C GLN A 140 17.60 -17.09 -18.85
N ARG A 141 17.18 -15.91 -18.36
CA ARG A 141 15.76 -15.51 -18.31
C ARG A 141 15.13 -15.46 -19.70
N LYS A 142 15.86 -14.93 -20.68
CA LYS A 142 15.39 -14.79 -22.07
C LYS A 142 15.14 -16.13 -22.75
N ILE A 143 15.94 -17.17 -22.48
CA ILE A 143 15.71 -18.53 -22.99
C ILE A 143 14.28 -19.00 -22.62
N VAL A 144 13.91 -18.90 -21.35
CA VAL A 144 12.58 -19.36 -20.88
C VAL A 144 11.46 -18.45 -21.39
N TRP A 145 11.71 -17.14 -21.47
CA TRP A 145 10.74 -16.16 -21.97
C TRP A 145 10.40 -16.40 -23.44
N ASP A 146 11.43 -16.55 -24.28
CA ASP A 146 11.29 -16.72 -25.73
C ASP A 146 10.74 -18.13 -26.09
N ASN A 147 10.91 -19.13 -25.21
CA ASN A 147 10.36 -20.49 -25.39
C ASN A 147 8.83 -20.56 -25.32
N SER A 148 8.13 -19.48 -24.95
CA SER A 148 6.66 -19.47 -24.89
C SER A 148 6.07 -18.35 -25.73
N SER A 149 5.19 -18.73 -26.66
CA SER A 149 4.39 -17.80 -27.48
C SER A 149 3.40 -16.95 -26.68
N ASN A 150 3.22 -17.23 -25.38
CA ASN A 150 2.33 -16.47 -24.50
C ASN A 150 2.98 -15.21 -23.94
N TYR A 151 4.30 -15.06 -24.07
CA TYR A 151 4.97 -13.82 -23.70
C TYR A 151 5.07 -12.88 -24.91
N PRO A 152 4.74 -11.59 -24.75
CA PRO A 152 4.77 -10.68 -25.86
C PRO A 152 6.21 -10.37 -26.26
N PHE A 153 6.41 -10.23 -27.57
CA PHE A 153 7.69 -9.77 -28.13
C PHE A 153 7.96 -8.29 -27.82
N GLN A 154 6.89 -7.48 -27.78
CA GLN A 154 6.95 -6.09 -27.34
C GLN A 154 6.59 -5.99 -25.87
N LEU A 155 7.49 -5.43 -25.09
CA LEU A 155 7.29 -5.22 -23.66
C LEU A 155 6.35 -4.03 -23.44
N LYS A 156 5.44 -4.16 -22.48
CA LYS A 156 4.53 -3.09 -22.04
C LYS A 156 4.78 -2.85 -20.56
N ALA A 157 4.92 -1.57 -20.18
CA ALA A 157 5.04 -1.19 -18.77
C ALA A 157 3.83 -1.75 -17.99
N PRO A 158 4.02 -2.29 -16.77
CA PRO A 158 5.20 -2.17 -15.92
C PRO A 158 6.27 -3.26 -16.16
N ILE A 159 6.14 -4.10 -17.18
CA ILE A 159 7.12 -5.16 -17.47
C ILE A 159 8.23 -4.59 -18.34
N THR A 160 9.41 -4.44 -17.75
CA THR A 160 10.59 -3.81 -18.36
C THR A 160 11.53 -4.81 -19.03
N GLY A 161 11.27 -6.10 -18.88
CA GLY A 161 12.06 -7.17 -19.50
C GLY A 161 11.64 -8.58 -19.06
N PRO A 162 12.32 -9.62 -19.57
CA PRO A 162 12.01 -11.01 -19.25
C PRO A 162 12.01 -11.28 -17.74
N PHE A 163 10.83 -11.58 -17.17
CA PHE A 163 10.65 -11.78 -15.72
C PHE A 163 11.05 -10.56 -14.86
N GLN A 164 10.85 -9.35 -15.38
CA GLN A 164 11.06 -8.07 -14.68
C GLN A 164 9.73 -7.34 -14.48
N PHE A 165 9.62 -6.59 -13.38
CA PHE A 165 8.43 -5.81 -13.06
C PHE A 165 8.80 -4.54 -12.30
N ALA A 166 8.50 -3.38 -12.88
CA ALA A 166 8.72 -2.08 -12.28
C ALA A 166 7.65 -1.75 -11.23
N LEU A 167 8.09 -1.36 -10.04
CA LEU A 167 7.23 -0.89 -8.95
C LEU A 167 7.14 0.64 -8.96
N PRO A 168 5.93 1.20 -8.82
CA PRO A 168 5.73 2.62 -8.56
C PRO A 168 6.44 3.08 -7.28
N VAL A 169 6.96 4.30 -7.32
CA VAL A 169 7.78 4.92 -6.26
C VAL A 169 7.11 5.08 -4.90
N TRP A 170 5.78 5.07 -4.86
CA TRP A 170 5.02 5.25 -3.62
C TRP A 170 4.79 3.93 -2.88
N ILE A 171 5.19 2.81 -3.46
CA ILE A 171 5.23 1.53 -2.75
C ILE A 171 6.37 1.56 -1.75
N ASP A 172 6.05 1.22 -0.50
CA ASP A 172 7.00 1.15 0.60
C ASP A 172 7.87 -0.13 0.48
N ILE A 173 8.76 -0.13 -0.50
CA ILE A 173 9.70 -1.22 -0.78
C ILE A 173 10.63 -1.51 0.40
N ASP A 174 10.98 -0.51 1.20
CA ASP A 174 11.86 -0.68 2.35
C ASP A 174 11.21 -1.58 3.41
N ASN A 175 9.90 -1.44 3.65
CA ASN A 175 9.19 -2.29 4.61
C ASN A 175 8.56 -3.54 3.98
N LEU A 176 8.17 -3.48 2.69
CA LEU A 176 7.44 -4.56 2.04
C LEU A 176 8.34 -5.55 1.29
N PHE A 177 9.55 -5.14 0.89
CA PHE A 177 10.48 -5.98 0.11
C PHE A 177 11.83 -6.20 0.79
N PHE A 178 12.51 -5.15 1.22
CA PHE A 178 13.84 -5.26 1.86
C PHE A 178 13.74 -5.68 3.33
N GLY A 179 12.88 -4.98 4.07
CA GLY A 179 12.84 -5.04 5.52
C GLY A 179 14.09 -4.43 6.17
N LYS A 180 14.06 -4.32 7.49
CA LYS A 180 15.23 -3.86 8.28
C LYS A 180 16.47 -4.71 7.97
N ASN A 181 17.56 -4.06 7.56
CA ASN A 181 18.83 -4.72 7.19
C ASN A 181 18.67 -5.84 6.14
N ASP A 182 17.77 -5.68 5.17
CA ASP A 182 17.55 -6.63 4.07
C ASP A 182 17.05 -8.02 4.48
N HIS A 183 16.61 -8.18 5.73
CA HIS A 183 16.23 -9.49 6.25
C HIS A 183 15.09 -10.15 5.47
N LEU A 184 14.18 -9.40 4.85
CA LEU A 184 13.10 -9.98 4.05
C LEU A 184 13.64 -10.51 2.72
N LEU A 185 14.58 -9.81 2.09
CA LEU A 185 15.21 -10.25 0.85
C LEU A 185 16.05 -11.51 1.08
N ASP A 186 16.83 -11.54 2.16
CA ASP A 186 17.60 -12.72 2.56
C ASP A 186 16.67 -13.92 2.81
N MET A 187 15.58 -13.69 3.54
CA MET A 187 14.57 -14.70 3.85
C MET A 187 13.86 -15.22 2.59
N ILE A 188 13.54 -14.35 1.63
CA ILE A 188 12.99 -14.75 0.33
C ILE A 188 13.92 -15.73 -0.35
N ASN A 189 15.20 -15.37 -0.49
CA ASN A 189 16.18 -16.13 -1.26
C ASN A 189 16.71 -17.39 -0.54
N ASN A 190 16.75 -17.39 0.80
CA ASN A 190 17.35 -18.48 1.57
C ASN A 190 16.31 -19.49 2.10
N GLU A 191 15.05 -19.10 2.31
CA GLU A 191 14.05 -19.96 2.97
C GLU A 191 12.79 -20.23 2.14
N ILE A 192 12.39 -19.28 1.29
CA ILE A 192 11.04 -19.27 0.69
C ILE A 192 11.07 -19.74 -0.76
N VAL A 193 11.94 -19.16 -1.59
CA VAL A 193 12.04 -19.53 -3.00
C VAL A 193 12.85 -20.82 -3.15
N PRO A 194 12.59 -21.61 -4.21
CA PRO A 194 13.40 -22.79 -4.50
C PRO A 194 14.88 -22.43 -4.70
N PRO A 195 15.84 -23.27 -4.26
CA PRO A 195 17.27 -22.95 -4.29
C PRO A 195 17.83 -22.60 -5.68
N HIS A 196 17.17 -23.05 -6.75
CA HIS A 196 17.58 -22.75 -8.12
C HIS A 196 17.08 -21.41 -8.66
N LEU A 197 16.21 -20.71 -7.93
CA LEU A 197 15.72 -19.38 -8.25
C LEU A 197 16.24 -18.35 -7.26
N ALA A 198 16.19 -17.09 -7.68
CA ALA A 198 16.41 -15.94 -6.83
C ALA A 198 15.48 -14.80 -7.22
N VAL A 199 15.15 -13.96 -6.25
CA VAL A 199 14.51 -12.66 -6.43
C VAL A 199 15.57 -11.60 -6.15
N SER A 200 15.65 -10.63 -7.06
CA SER A 200 16.56 -9.49 -6.97
C SER A 200 15.84 -8.22 -7.43
N TRP A 201 16.58 -7.13 -7.54
CA TRP A 201 16.06 -5.83 -7.93
C TRP A 201 17.11 -5.03 -8.71
N HIS A 202 16.70 -3.98 -9.42
CA HIS A 202 17.58 -2.90 -9.87
C HIS A 202 16.82 -1.58 -9.90
N ASN A 203 17.56 -0.48 -10.00
CA ASN A 203 17.04 0.89 -10.04
C ASN A 203 17.55 1.64 -11.29
N GLU A 204 17.95 0.90 -12.32
CA GLU A 204 18.39 1.47 -13.60
C GLU A 204 17.26 2.21 -14.32
N ASP A 205 16.00 1.85 -14.03
CA ASP A 205 14.82 2.50 -14.57
C ASP A 205 14.52 3.77 -13.75
N GLU A 206 14.54 4.95 -14.39
CA GLU A 206 14.34 6.23 -13.71
C GLU A 206 13.02 6.25 -12.92
N GLY A 207 13.13 6.59 -11.63
CA GLY A 207 11.97 6.73 -10.77
C GLY A 207 11.17 5.44 -10.61
N CYS A 208 11.79 4.27 -10.62
CA CYS A 208 11.15 3.04 -10.16
C CYS A 208 12.16 2.00 -9.67
N VAL A 209 11.63 0.96 -9.03
CA VAL A 209 12.39 -0.20 -8.56
C VAL A 209 11.90 -1.37 -9.34
N THR A 210 12.77 -1.98 -10.12
CA THR A 210 12.41 -3.13 -10.93
C THR A 210 12.77 -4.39 -10.18
N LEU A 211 11.77 -5.18 -9.82
CA LEU A 211 11.96 -6.52 -9.28
C LEU A 211 12.30 -7.48 -10.41
N VAL A 212 13.22 -8.40 -10.13
CA VAL A 212 13.69 -9.40 -11.10
C VAL A 212 13.57 -10.78 -10.48
N VAL A 213 12.94 -11.70 -11.19
CA VAL A 213 12.95 -13.13 -10.85
C VAL A 213 13.83 -13.85 -11.86
N GLY A 214 14.77 -14.66 -11.39
CA GLY A 214 15.72 -15.35 -12.26
C GLY A 214 16.31 -16.60 -11.63
N PHE A 215 17.25 -17.20 -12.34
CA PHE A 215 18.01 -18.34 -11.85
C PHE A 215 19.05 -17.88 -10.84
N SER A 216 19.19 -18.61 -9.74
CA SER A 216 20.21 -18.32 -8.73
C SER A 216 21.60 -18.45 -9.36
N PRO A 217 22.54 -17.51 -9.12
CA PRO A 217 23.91 -17.62 -9.63
C PRO A 217 24.66 -18.87 -9.17
N THR A 218 24.21 -19.50 -8.09
CA THR A 218 24.80 -20.73 -7.54
C THR A 218 24.15 -22.00 -8.08
N THR A 219 23.15 -21.89 -8.97
CA THR A 219 22.47 -23.06 -9.53
C THR A 219 23.26 -23.67 -10.69
N CYS A 220 23.20 -25.00 -10.81
CA CYS A 220 23.71 -25.73 -11.98
C CYS A 220 22.61 -26.11 -12.98
N ILE A 221 21.40 -25.57 -12.81
CA ILE A 221 20.27 -25.89 -13.68
C ILE A 221 20.46 -25.23 -15.05
N GLU A 222 20.17 -26.01 -16.10
CA GLU A 222 20.12 -25.52 -17.48
C GLU A 222 18.84 -24.70 -17.72
N PRO A 223 18.96 -23.41 -18.12
CA PRO A 223 17.81 -22.63 -18.52
C PRO A 223 17.12 -23.27 -19.72
N GLY A 224 15.79 -23.41 -19.65
CA GLY A 224 15.02 -24.10 -20.68
C GLY A 224 14.71 -25.57 -20.39
N ASP A 225 15.21 -26.15 -19.28
CA ASP A 225 14.73 -27.48 -18.84
C ASP A 225 13.23 -27.37 -18.49
N GLU A 226 12.39 -28.09 -19.23
CA GLU A 226 10.93 -28.13 -19.09
C GLU A 226 10.47 -28.45 -17.65
N ARG A 227 11.31 -29.13 -16.86
CA ARG A 227 11.01 -29.46 -15.45
C ARG A 227 11.13 -28.25 -14.52
N VAL A 228 11.85 -27.21 -14.94
CA VAL A 228 12.18 -26.05 -14.10
C VAL A 228 11.52 -24.77 -14.61
N GLU A 229 11.21 -24.67 -15.91
CA GLU A 229 10.49 -23.53 -16.48
C GLU A 229 9.20 -23.15 -15.72
N PRO A 230 8.34 -24.10 -15.30
CA PRO A 230 7.12 -23.74 -14.55
C PRO A 230 7.43 -23.02 -13.23
N SER A 231 8.58 -23.32 -12.62
CA SER A 231 8.99 -22.76 -11.33
C SER A 231 9.28 -21.26 -11.41
N ILE A 232 10.05 -20.82 -12.42
CA ILE A 232 10.36 -19.39 -12.61
C ILE A 232 9.10 -18.61 -13.01
N ARG A 233 8.25 -19.19 -13.88
CA ARG A 233 6.98 -18.57 -14.30
C ARG A 233 6.04 -18.37 -13.10
N TYR A 234 5.81 -19.42 -12.31
CA TYR A 234 4.99 -19.36 -11.10
C TYR A 234 5.50 -18.32 -10.09
N ARG A 235 6.84 -18.27 -9.91
CA ARG A 235 7.44 -17.33 -8.98
C ARG A 235 7.26 -15.88 -9.43
N TRP A 236 7.49 -15.60 -10.73
CA TRP A 236 7.27 -14.27 -11.29
C TRP A 236 5.80 -13.84 -11.23
N GLN A 237 4.85 -14.72 -11.57
CA GLN A 237 3.42 -14.46 -11.41
C GLN A 237 3.05 -14.16 -9.96
N SER A 238 3.67 -14.85 -8.99
CA SER A 238 3.45 -14.58 -7.57
C SER A 238 3.98 -13.20 -7.15
N VAL A 239 5.11 -12.75 -7.72
CA VAL A 239 5.64 -11.39 -7.50
C VAL A 239 4.70 -10.34 -8.08
N ILE A 240 4.15 -10.55 -9.29
CA ILE A 240 3.17 -9.63 -9.90
C ILE A 240 1.89 -9.55 -9.07
N ALA A 241 1.35 -10.71 -8.65
CA ALA A 241 0.14 -10.74 -7.83
C ALA A 241 0.33 -10.00 -6.50
N TRP A 242 1.50 -10.14 -5.88
CA TRP A 242 1.86 -9.34 -4.71
C TRP A 242 1.95 -7.84 -5.05
N ALA A 243 2.56 -7.49 -6.18
CA ALA A 243 2.66 -6.09 -6.60
C ALA A 243 1.28 -5.46 -6.78
N PHE A 244 0.30 -6.16 -7.35
CA PHE A 244 -1.08 -5.67 -7.43
C PHE A 244 -1.68 -5.40 -6.05
N GLU A 245 -1.50 -6.30 -5.09
CA GLU A 245 -1.93 -6.05 -3.71
C GLU A 245 -1.26 -4.82 -3.12
N ALA A 246 0.05 -4.66 -3.34
CA ALA A 246 0.80 -3.50 -2.91
C ALA A 246 0.30 -2.21 -3.58
N TYR A 247 -0.16 -2.27 -4.84
CA TYR A 247 -0.74 -1.11 -5.51
C TYR A 247 -2.03 -0.65 -4.80
N TYR A 248 -2.84 -1.59 -4.35
CA TYR A 248 -4.05 -1.25 -3.59
C TYR A 248 -3.80 -1.02 -2.10
N GLY A 249 -2.53 -0.84 -1.68
CA GLY A 249 -2.14 -0.56 -0.30
C GLY A 249 -2.00 -1.75 0.62
N GLY A 250 -1.93 -2.96 0.07
CA GLY A 250 -1.63 -4.16 0.84
C GLY A 250 -0.38 -3.96 1.72
N THR A 251 -0.49 -4.35 2.99
CA THR A 251 0.61 -4.26 3.97
C THR A 251 1.43 -5.55 4.04
N MET A 252 1.06 -6.57 3.27
CA MET A 252 1.74 -7.86 3.30
C MET A 252 3.10 -7.74 2.61
N THR A 253 4.16 -8.14 3.30
CA THR A 253 5.50 -8.17 2.69
C THR A 253 5.54 -9.21 1.56
N LEU A 254 6.44 -9.03 0.59
CA LEU A 254 6.64 -10.03 -0.47
C LEU A 254 7.05 -11.38 0.14
N ALA A 255 7.86 -11.38 1.20
CA ALA A 255 8.25 -12.60 1.90
C ALA A 255 7.02 -13.35 2.46
N THR A 256 6.12 -12.65 3.18
CA THR A 256 4.88 -13.25 3.68
C THR A 256 4.01 -13.75 2.55
N PHE A 257 3.82 -12.96 1.49
CA PHE A 257 3.01 -13.34 0.35
C PHE A 257 3.54 -14.61 -0.35
N LEU A 258 4.86 -14.68 -0.55
CA LEU A 258 5.50 -15.85 -1.14
C LEU A 258 5.44 -17.08 -0.23
N ARG A 259 5.43 -16.91 1.11
CA ARG A 259 5.14 -18.00 2.05
C ARG A 259 3.71 -18.49 1.94
N VAL A 260 2.74 -17.59 1.82
CA VAL A 260 1.33 -17.96 1.57
C VAL A 260 1.22 -18.77 0.29
N ARG A 261 1.86 -18.33 -0.80
CA ARG A 261 1.91 -19.08 -2.07
C ARG A 261 2.60 -20.43 -1.97
N LYS A 262 3.60 -20.57 -1.10
CA LYS A 262 4.27 -21.86 -0.81
C LYS A 262 3.35 -22.80 -0.01
N ALA A 263 2.73 -22.29 1.05
CA ALA A 263 1.86 -23.03 1.95
C ALA A 263 0.55 -23.46 1.26
N VAL A 264 0.05 -22.61 0.38
CA VAL A 264 -1.21 -22.76 -0.33
C VAL A 264 -0.97 -22.50 -1.82
N PRO A 265 -0.39 -23.48 -2.54
CA PRO A 265 -0.12 -23.33 -3.95
C PRO A 265 -1.43 -23.15 -4.71
N VAL A 266 -1.61 -21.97 -5.28
CA VAL A 266 -2.64 -21.77 -6.30
C VAL A 266 -2.24 -22.65 -7.49
N ALA A 267 -3.13 -23.58 -7.88
CA ALA A 267 -2.91 -24.37 -9.08
C ALA A 267 -2.57 -23.41 -10.23
N TYR A 268 -1.55 -23.74 -11.03
CA TYR A 268 -1.33 -23.03 -12.28
C TYR A 268 -2.59 -23.27 -13.11
N ASP A 269 -3.53 -22.31 -13.06
CA ASP A 269 -4.71 -22.37 -13.89
C ASP A 269 -4.22 -22.12 -15.30
N GLY A 270 -4.16 -23.18 -16.10
CA GLY A 270 -3.82 -23.09 -17.52
C GLY A 270 -4.74 -22.15 -18.30
N ASN A 271 -5.82 -21.65 -17.69
CA ASN A 271 -6.72 -20.66 -18.28
C ASN A 271 -6.23 -19.20 -18.18
N CYS A 272 -5.34 -18.85 -17.25
CA CYS A 272 -4.82 -17.48 -17.17
C CYS A 272 -3.47 -17.46 -17.90
N SER A 273 -3.49 -17.06 -19.17
CA SER A 273 -2.29 -17.01 -19.98
C SER A 273 -1.32 -15.96 -19.40
N PRO A 274 0.00 -16.16 -19.52
CA PRO A 274 0.97 -15.11 -19.20
C PRO A 274 0.61 -13.77 -19.82
N ARG A 275 0.00 -13.75 -21.01
CA ARG A 275 -0.49 -12.55 -21.68
C ARG A 275 -1.56 -11.81 -20.89
N ASP A 276 -2.55 -12.53 -20.33
CA ASP A 276 -3.64 -11.91 -19.56
C ASP A 276 -3.11 -11.19 -18.31
N ILE A 277 -2.11 -11.78 -17.64
CA ILE A 277 -1.44 -11.16 -16.48
C ILE A 277 -0.69 -9.89 -16.90
N ILE A 278 -0.05 -9.91 -18.07
CA ILE A 278 0.70 -8.77 -18.60
C ILE A 278 -0.24 -7.63 -18.99
N ASP A 279 -1.34 -7.95 -19.66
CA ASP A 279 -2.35 -6.98 -20.07
C ASP A 279 -2.99 -6.33 -18.82
N MET A 280 -3.39 -7.14 -17.83
CA MET A 280 -3.90 -6.66 -16.54
C MET A 280 -2.87 -5.81 -15.78
N ALA A 281 -1.60 -6.23 -15.75
CA ALA A 281 -0.54 -5.46 -15.11
C ALA A 281 -0.37 -4.08 -15.73
N SER A 282 -0.49 -4.03 -17.06
CA SER A 282 -0.33 -2.80 -17.81
C SER A 282 -1.51 -1.86 -17.60
N GLU A 283 -2.74 -2.39 -17.62
CA GLU A 283 -3.95 -1.60 -17.31
C GLU A 283 -3.89 -0.99 -15.91
N ILE A 284 -3.58 -1.80 -14.89
CA ILE A 284 -3.47 -1.32 -13.51
C ILE A 284 -2.34 -0.27 -13.37
N PHE A 285 -1.23 -0.45 -14.09
CA PHE A 285 -0.15 0.52 -14.09
C PHE A 285 -0.51 1.83 -14.78
N ASP A 286 -1.23 1.77 -15.90
CA ASP A 286 -1.74 2.95 -16.59
C ASP A 286 -2.73 3.70 -15.70
N ASP A 287 -3.67 3.02 -15.04
CA ASP A 287 -4.60 3.60 -14.06
C ASP A 287 -3.87 4.25 -12.89
N ALA A 288 -2.87 3.56 -12.32
CA ALA A 288 -2.07 4.07 -11.21
C ALA A 288 -1.22 5.29 -11.61
N ARG A 289 -0.82 5.38 -12.89
CA ARG A 289 -0.10 6.54 -13.43
C ARG A 289 -1.03 7.72 -13.68
N GLU A 290 -2.26 7.48 -14.13
CA GLU A 290 -3.25 8.54 -14.35
C GLU A 290 -3.77 9.14 -13.03
N ASP A 291 -3.99 8.32 -12.01
CA ASP A 291 -4.47 8.73 -10.69
C ASP A 291 -3.51 8.31 -9.55
N VAL A 292 -2.26 8.78 -9.65
CA VAL A 292 -1.24 8.52 -8.62
C VAL A 292 -1.73 8.89 -7.22
N LEU A 293 -2.38 10.05 -7.06
CA LEU A 293 -2.84 10.50 -5.75
C LEU A 293 -3.99 9.66 -5.19
N GLY A 294 -4.93 9.22 -6.02
CA GLY A 294 -6.03 8.38 -5.56
C GLY A 294 -5.58 6.96 -5.23
N PHE A 295 -4.66 6.37 -5.99
CA PHE A 295 -4.05 5.08 -5.62
C PHE A 295 -3.27 5.19 -4.31
N MET A 296 -2.43 6.21 -4.15
CA MET A 296 -1.67 6.43 -2.92
C MET A 296 -2.57 6.70 -1.70
N ARG A 297 -3.67 7.44 -1.87
CA ARG A 297 -4.66 7.71 -0.81
C ARG A 297 -5.38 6.43 -0.40
N ARG A 298 -5.94 5.68 -1.35
CA ARG A 298 -6.57 4.38 -1.10
C ARG A 298 -5.59 3.43 -0.40
N ALA A 299 -4.34 3.45 -0.84
CA ALA A 299 -3.30 2.64 -0.23
C ALA A 299 -3.05 3.03 1.22
N GLN A 300 -2.97 4.32 1.52
CA GLN A 300 -2.80 4.83 2.88
C GLN A 300 -4.00 4.51 3.77
N GLU A 301 -5.22 4.72 3.29
CA GLU A 301 -6.47 4.38 4.00
C GLU A 301 -6.51 2.90 4.38
N LYS A 302 -6.15 1.99 3.46
CA LYS A 302 -6.07 0.55 3.74
C LYS A 302 -5.01 0.21 4.79
N ARG A 303 -3.83 0.85 4.74
CA ARG A 303 -2.77 0.66 5.74
C ARG A 303 -3.20 1.13 7.13
N ASP A 304 -3.82 2.30 7.21
CA ASP A 304 -4.30 2.87 8.47
C ASP A 304 -5.41 1.99 9.07
N TYR A 305 -6.31 1.49 8.24
CA TYR A 305 -7.33 0.55 8.65
C TYR A 305 -6.73 -0.75 9.23
N ILE A 306 -5.78 -1.38 8.52
CA ILE A 306 -5.10 -2.60 9.01
C ILE A 306 -4.37 -2.31 10.32
N ALA A 307 -3.73 -1.14 10.45
CA ALA A 307 -3.07 -0.73 11.69
C ALA A 307 -4.03 -0.60 12.87
N GLN A 308 -5.24 -0.06 12.64
CA GLN A 308 -6.30 0.02 13.65
C GLN A 308 -6.78 -1.37 14.08
N CYS A 309 -6.97 -2.29 13.14
CA CYS A 309 -7.41 -3.66 13.43
C CYS A 309 -6.32 -4.51 14.14
N ARG A 310 -5.04 -4.14 13.96
CA ARG A 310 -3.90 -4.99 14.31
C ARG A 310 -3.91 -5.48 15.75
N ALA A 311 -4.10 -4.58 16.72
CA ALA A 311 -4.01 -4.94 18.13
C ALA A 311 -5.10 -5.94 18.55
N GLU A 312 -6.32 -5.75 18.05
CA GLU A 312 -7.45 -6.63 18.35
C GLU A 312 -7.27 -8.00 17.69
N VAL A 313 -6.93 -8.03 16.40
CA VAL A 313 -6.72 -9.30 15.66
C VAL A 313 -5.59 -10.11 16.29
N LEU A 314 -4.47 -9.47 16.66
CA LEU A 314 -3.36 -10.16 17.32
C LEU A 314 -3.78 -10.82 18.64
N LYS A 315 -4.66 -10.17 19.41
CA LYS A 315 -5.21 -10.75 20.65
C LYS A 315 -6.07 -11.98 20.37
N ILE A 316 -6.82 -11.98 19.28
CA ILE A 316 -7.69 -13.11 18.90
C ILE A 316 -6.85 -14.31 18.44
N ILE A 317 -5.88 -14.11 17.55
CA ILE A 317 -5.08 -15.21 16.97
C ILE A 317 -4.11 -15.87 17.97
N GLN A 318 -3.87 -15.23 19.11
CA GLN A 318 -3.10 -15.83 20.22
C GLN A 318 -3.89 -16.89 21.00
N LYS A 319 -5.21 -16.98 20.81
CA LYS A 319 -6.05 -18.01 21.42
C LYS A 319 -5.84 -19.37 20.74
N PRO A 320 -6.27 -20.49 21.38
CA PRO A 320 -6.28 -21.79 20.72
C PRO A 320 -6.96 -21.73 19.35
N LEU A 321 -6.42 -22.43 18.35
CA LEU A 321 -6.79 -22.30 16.93
C LEU A 321 -8.32 -22.31 16.69
N THR A 322 -9.04 -23.24 17.32
CA THR A 322 -10.50 -23.35 17.19
C THR A 322 -11.22 -22.12 17.72
N GLU A 323 -10.79 -21.60 18.87
CA GLU A 323 -11.34 -20.39 19.48
C GLU A 323 -11.00 -19.16 18.66
N ALA A 324 -9.75 -19.05 18.18
CA ALA A 324 -9.28 -17.96 17.34
C ALA A 324 -10.10 -17.86 16.05
N LYS A 325 -10.35 -18.98 15.34
CA LYS A 325 -11.18 -19.00 14.13
C LYS A 325 -12.62 -18.54 14.40
N ALA A 326 -13.24 -19.06 15.45
CA ALA A 326 -14.62 -18.70 15.79
C ALA A 326 -14.74 -17.22 16.18
N GLU A 327 -13.81 -16.71 16.98
CA GLU A 327 -13.82 -15.32 17.41
C GLU A 327 -13.44 -14.35 16.30
N LEU A 328 -12.52 -14.72 15.40
CA LEU A 328 -12.24 -13.94 14.19
C LEU A 328 -13.46 -13.88 13.27
N SER A 329 -14.17 -14.99 13.03
CA SER A 329 -15.39 -14.95 12.21
C SER A 329 -16.45 -14.03 12.84
N ARG A 330 -16.66 -14.09 14.16
CA ARG A 330 -17.55 -13.13 14.85
C ARG A 330 -17.06 -11.69 14.73
N TRP A 331 -15.74 -11.47 14.79
CA TRP A 331 -15.14 -10.14 14.63
C TRP A 331 -15.36 -9.57 13.23
N VAL A 332 -15.29 -10.40 12.18
CA VAL A 332 -15.66 -10.03 10.81
C VAL A 332 -17.14 -9.64 10.75
N CYS A 333 -18.05 -10.51 11.20
CA CYS A 333 -19.51 -10.27 11.13
C CYS A 333 -19.98 -9.05 11.95
N ARG A 334 -19.26 -8.66 13.02
CA ARG A 334 -19.57 -7.42 13.79
C ARG A 334 -19.43 -6.14 12.97
N GLY A 335 -18.63 -6.15 11.90
CA GLY A 335 -18.50 -5.00 10.99
C GLY A 335 -19.68 -4.86 10.01
N SER A 336 -20.34 -5.98 9.68
CA SER A 336 -21.43 -6.07 8.69
C SER A 336 -22.69 -5.30 9.10
N LEU A 337 -22.97 -5.20 10.40
CA LEU A 337 -24.21 -4.61 10.94
C LEU A 337 -24.27 -3.07 10.91
N ALA A 338 -23.26 -2.37 10.38
CA ALA A 338 -23.14 -0.91 10.50
C ALA A 338 -23.33 -0.11 9.19
N PHE A 339 -23.44 -0.74 8.01
CA PHE A 339 -23.56 -0.02 6.74
C PHE A 339 -24.52 -0.70 5.76
N ASP A 340 -25.82 -0.46 5.92
CA ASP A 340 -26.82 -0.62 4.86
C ASP A 340 -26.72 0.55 3.86
N CYS A 341 -25.60 0.68 3.14
CA CYS A 341 -25.45 1.61 2.03
C CYS A 341 -24.56 0.99 0.96
N MET A 342 -25.20 0.53 -0.14
CA MET A 342 -24.62 0.15 -1.44
C MET A 342 -23.09 0.20 -1.56
N GLU A 343 -22.42 -0.88 -1.15
CA GLU A 343 -21.24 -1.48 -1.78
C GLU A 343 -20.93 -2.73 -0.95
N ALA A 344 -20.78 -3.89 -1.59
CA ALA A 344 -20.52 -5.17 -0.92
C ALA A 344 -19.09 -5.28 -0.32
N SER A 345 -18.55 -4.18 0.23
CA SER A 345 -17.12 -3.98 0.51
C SER A 345 -16.73 -4.02 2.00
N GLY A 346 -17.69 -3.98 2.93
CA GLY A 346 -17.41 -3.95 4.38
C GLY A 346 -16.91 -5.27 4.97
N ASP A 347 -17.52 -6.38 4.58
CA ASP A 347 -17.14 -7.73 5.06
C ASP A 347 -15.79 -8.17 4.50
N ASP A 348 -15.50 -7.78 3.26
CA ASP A 348 -14.25 -8.08 2.55
C ASP A 348 -13.04 -7.38 3.19
N GLN A 349 -13.20 -6.13 3.68
CA GLN A 349 -12.10 -5.40 4.32
C GLN A 349 -11.66 -5.97 5.67
N ARG A 350 -12.61 -6.35 6.55
CA ARG A 350 -12.26 -7.00 7.82
C ARG A 350 -11.65 -8.37 7.57
N LEU A 351 -12.25 -9.14 6.67
CA LEU A 351 -11.73 -10.45 6.29
C LEU A 351 -10.28 -10.37 5.82
N GLU A 352 -9.99 -9.48 4.85
CA GLU A 352 -8.63 -9.28 4.33
C GLU A 352 -7.67 -8.75 5.39
N ALA A 353 -8.10 -7.82 6.25
CA ALA A 353 -7.29 -7.35 7.37
C ALA A 353 -6.96 -8.49 8.35
N GLY A 354 -7.96 -9.26 8.77
CA GLY A 354 -7.82 -10.39 9.68
C GLY A 354 -6.88 -11.46 9.11
N ARG A 355 -7.11 -11.86 7.86
CA ARG A 355 -6.26 -12.81 7.12
C ARG A 355 -4.84 -12.28 7.02
N GLY A 356 -4.68 -11.05 6.54
CA GLY A 356 -3.38 -10.41 6.33
C GLY A 356 -2.55 -10.31 7.60
N ILE A 357 -3.15 -9.91 8.72
CA ILE A 357 -2.50 -9.85 10.02
C ILE A 357 -2.11 -11.24 10.51
N TRP A 358 -3.01 -12.23 10.37
CA TRP A 358 -2.74 -13.59 10.82
C TRP A 358 -1.57 -14.21 10.07
N VAL A 359 -1.58 -14.23 8.74
CA VAL A 359 -0.48 -14.82 7.96
C VAL A 359 0.84 -14.06 8.13
N SER A 360 0.77 -12.76 8.44
CA SER A 360 1.98 -11.95 8.73
C SER A 360 2.53 -12.16 10.15
N SER A 361 1.78 -12.81 11.04
CA SER A 361 2.18 -13.04 12.44
C SER A 361 2.93 -14.35 12.66
N THR A 362 3.03 -15.21 11.63
CA THR A 362 3.58 -16.56 11.74
C THR A 362 4.39 -16.94 10.51
N THR A 363 5.37 -17.82 10.70
CA THR A 363 6.13 -18.47 9.63
C THR A 363 5.77 -19.95 9.51
N ASP A 364 4.91 -20.47 10.39
CA ASP A 364 4.48 -21.87 10.39
C ASP A 364 3.51 -22.14 9.23
N GLU A 365 3.91 -23.05 8.34
CA GLU A 365 3.19 -23.34 7.10
C GLU A 365 1.76 -23.84 7.37
N ARG A 366 1.60 -24.69 8.39
CA ARG A 366 0.29 -25.21 8.78
C ARG A 366 -0.62 -24.09 9.27
N THR A 367 -0.13 -23.20 10.11
CA THR A 367 -0.90 -22.04 10.59
C THR A 367 -1.32 -21.13 9.44
N ILE A 368 -0.43 -20.92 8.45
CA ILE A 368 -0.76 -20.15 7.25
C ILE A 368 -1.88 -20.82 6.45
N GLN A 369 -1.82 -22.15 6.25
CA GLN A 369 -2.89 -22.91 5.61
C GLN A 369 -4.21 -22.75 6.35
N GLU A 370 -4.21 -22.90 7.68
CA GLU A 370 -5.41 -22.78 8.51
C GLU A 370 -6.03 -21.38 8.44
N ALA A 371 -5.20 -20.33 8.37
CA ALA A 371 -5.64 -18.95 8.18
C ALA A 371 -6.26 -18.72 6.80
N CYS A 372 -5.69 -19.31 5.74
CA CYS A 372 -6.27 -19.22 4.39
C CYS A 372 -7.58 -19.99 4.27
N ILE A 373 -7.63 -21.22 4.82
CA ILE A 373 -8.86 -22.03 4.85
C ILE A 373 -9.95 -21.31 5.63
N TRP A 374 -9.61 -20.69 6.76
CA TRP A 374 -10.56 -19.87 7.51
C TRP A 374 -11.12 -18.75 6.62
N ALA A 375 -10.27 -18.01 5.92
CA ALA A 375 -10.69 -16.88 5.10
C ALA A 375 -11.54 -17.26 3.87
N TRP A 376 -11.46 -18.52 3.42
CA TRP A 376 -12.29 -19.03 2.32
C TRP A 376 -13.60 -19.67 2.80
N GLY A 377 -13.76 -19.86 4.11
CA GLY A 377 -14.92 -20.49 4.71
C GLY A 377 -16.09 -19.50 4.90
N PRO A 378 -17.32 -20.01 5.06
CA PRO A 378 -18.46 -19.16 5.39
C PRO A 378 -18.36 -18.65 6.84
N HIS A 379 -18.31 -17.33 7.01
CA HIS A 379 -18.14 -16.70 8.33
C HIS A 379 -19.46 -16.56 9.10
N ASP A 380 -20.60 -16.46 8.41
CA ASP A 380 -21.92 -16.27 9.01
C ASP A 380 -22.45 -17.50 9.78
N MET A 381 -21.85 -18.68 9.55
CA MET A 381 -22.22 -19.91 10.24
C MET A 381 -21.47 -20.12 11.57
N ALA A 382 -20.58 -19.19 11.95
CA ALA A 382 -19.81 -19.24 13.19
C ALA A 382 -20.42 -18.38 14.32
N ALA A 383 -21.58 -17.75 14.06
CA ALA A 383 -22.31 -16.90 15.00
C ALA A 383 -22.90 -17.68 16.17
#